data_AF-A0A3B8VG48-F1
#
_entry.id   AF-A0A3B8VG48-F1
#
_cell.length_a   1.000
_cell.length_b   1.000
_cell.length_c   1.000
_cell.angle_alpha   90.00
_cell.angle_beta   90.00
_cell.angle_gamma   90.00
#
_symmetry.space_group_name_H-M   'P 1'
#
loop_
_entity.id
_entity.type
_entity.pdbx_description
1 polymer ?
#
loop_
_entity_poly.entity_id
_entity_poly.type
_entity_poly.pdbx_seq_one_letter_code
_entity_poly.pdbx_strand_id
1 'polypeptide(L)'
;MRIEQLIKFLSPLKVLGTAAGVVDRLMDDSRVVSAGDAFIAVRGSNTDGHQFIAAAIKNGATVIIAESEPETDIPDSTTWLVCSDTRSVLGPLALEFAGNPQTRLKLIGVTGTNGKTTVTTLVWQVLTSIGYQVALLGTVTKWIGAKEYPSNLTTPGSIELANDMKLAVESGCTHFIMEVSSHALEQGRTNGLQFDVAVFTNLTHDHLDYHKDVDHYAAAKKILFDQLNEDATAIINMDDSYGKFMVSNCKATIWDLTLKNDEYYIHTMDQSGLLLD
;
A
#
# COMPACT_ATOMS: atom_id res chain seq x y z
N MET A 1 -9.65 -18.78 -0.26
CA MET A 1 -8.30 -19.40 -0.36
C MET A 1 -8.27 -20.69 0.45
N ARG A 2 -7.62 -21.77 -0.01
CA ARG A 2 -7.49 -22.98 0.82
C ARG A 2 -6.46 -22.78 1.94
N ILE A 3 -6.68 -23.36 3.11
CA ILE A 3 -5.75 -23.20 4.26
C ILE A 3 -4.34 -23.71 3.92
N GLU A 4 -4.22 -24.76 3.10
CA GLU A 4 -2.92 -25.28 2.66
C GLU A 4 -2.17 -24.28 1.76
N GLN A 5 -2.91 -23.53 0.93
CA GLN A 5 -2.33 -22.44 0.13
C GLN A 5 -1.85 -21.30 1.03
N LEU A 6 -2.65 -20.95 2.04
CA LEU A 6 -2.31 -19.93 3.02
C LEU A 6 -1.05 -20.28 3.82
N ILE A 7 -0.94 -21.54 4.29
CA ILE A 7 0.26 -22.05 4.98
C ILE A 7 1.47 -21.97 4.06
N LYS A 8 1.35 -22.38 2.80
CA LYS A 8 2.45 -22.30 1.82
C LYS A 8 2.88 -20.86 1.56
N PHE A 9 1.91 -19.95 1.42
CA PHE A 9 2.18 -18.53 1.19
C PHE A 9 2.91 -17.89 2.38
N LEU A 10 2.41 -18.12 3.60
CA LEU A 10 2.95 -17.51 4.82
C LEU A 10 4.23 -18.16 5.32
N SER A 11 4.47 -19.44 5.00
CA SER A 11 5.56 -20.24 5.57
C SER A 11 5.69 -20.05 7.09
N PRO A 12 4.60 -20.30 7.86
CA PRO A 12 4.57 -19.98 9.28
C PRO A 12 5.58 -20.82 10.07
N LEU A 13 6.06 -20.26 11.18
CA LEU A 13 6.94 -20.93 12.12
C LEU A 13 6.28 -22.17 12.74
N LYS A 14 4.96 -22.10 12.97
CA LYS A 14 4.13 -23.19 13.50
C LYS A 14 2.73 -23.15 12.90
N VAL A 15 2.15 -24.35 12.73
CA VAL A 15 0.75 -24.56 12.40
C VAL A 15 0.13 -25.38 13.53
N LEU A 16 -0.92 -24.86 14.17
CA LEU A 16 -1.62 -25.50 15.28
C LEU A 16 -3.12 -25.62 14.95
N GLY A 17 -3.81 -26.61 15.52
CA GLY A 17 -5.23 -26.87 15.25
C GLY A 17 -5.48 -27.61 13.92
N THR A 18 -6.71 -27.50 13.41
CA THR A 18 -7.13 -28.17 12.17
C THR A 18 -6.54 -27.47 10.95
N ALA A 19 -5.81 -28.17 10.07
CA ALA A 19 -5.09 -27.57 8.93
C ALA A 19 -5.80 -27.74 7.56
N ALA A 20 -7.11 -27.95 7.55
CA ALA A 20 -7.89 -28.21 6.34
C ALA A 20 -9.14 -27.32 6.27
N GLY A 21 -9.45 -26.81 5.08
CA GLY A 21 -10.63 -25.96 4.87
C GLY A 21 -10.39 -24.82 3.88
N VAL A 22 -11.36 -23.91 3.82
CA VAL A 22 -11.31 -22.69 3.01
C VAL A 22 -11.48 -21.48 3.91
N VAL A 23 -10.77 -20.42 3.54
CA VAL A 23 -10.89 -19.08 4.11
C VAL A 23 -11.55 -18.19 3.09
N ASP A 24 -12.61 -17.50 3.49
CA ASP A 24 -13.40 -16.65 2.60
C ASP A 24 -12.79 -15.26 2.45
N ARG A 25 -12.46 -14.61 3.57
CA ARG A 25 -11.90 -13.25 3.60
C ARG A 25 -10.75 -13.14 4.59
N LEU A 26 -9.89 -12.16 4.35
CA LEU A 26 -8.86 -11.71 5.29
C LEU A 26 -9.38 -10.47 6.02
N MET A 27 -9.23 -10.44 7.35
CA MET A 27 -9.65 -9.33 8.22
C MET A 27 -8.54 -8.98 9.20
N ASP A 28 -8.32 -7.69 9.43
CA ASP A 28 -7.44 -7.13 10.47
C ASP A 28 -8.22 -6.39 11.58
N ASP A 29 -9.55 -6.34 11.47
CA ASP A 29 -10.47 -5.81 12.48
C ASP A 29 -11.42 -6.90 13.00
N SER A 30 -11.24 -7.27 14.27
CA SER A 30 -12.03 -8.33 14.92
C SER A 30 -13.53 -8.04 14.93
N ARG A 31 -13.95 -6.76 14.85
CA ARG A 31 -15.37 -6.36 14.94
C ARG A 31 -16.18 -6.73 13.70
N VAL A 32 -15.51 -6.93 12.56
CA VAL A 32 -16.15 -7.26 11.27
C VAL A 32 -15.87 -8.68 10.80
N VAL A 33 -15.10 -9.46 11.58
CA VAL A 33 -14.90 -10.90 11.36
C VAL A 33 -16.23 -11.63 11.38
N SER A 34 -16.36 -12.62 10.52
CA SER A 34 -17.48 -13.56 10.48
C SER A 34 -16.99 -15.00 10.31
N ALA A 35 -17.92 -15.96 10.41
CA ALA A 35 -17.64 -17.36 10.15
C ALA A 35 -16.96 -17.56 8.79
N GLY A 36 -15.84 -18.30 8.76
CA GLY A 36 -15.07 -18.58 7.53
C GLY A 36 -13.91 -17.60 7.25
N ASP A 37 -13.80 -16.51 8.00
CA ASP A 37 -12.74 -15.52 7.79
C ASP A 37 -11.41 -15.93 8.46
N ALA A 38 -10.30 -15.41 7.93
CA ALA A 38 -9.02 -15.35 8.60
C ALA A 38 -8.87 -13.99 9.29
N PHE A 39 -8.44 -14.01 10.55
CA PHE A 39 -8.06 -12.83 11.29
C PHE A 39 -6.53 -12.76 11.40
N ILE A 40 -5.93 -11.66 10.96
CA ILE A 40 -4.51 -11.37 11.11
C ILE A 40 -4.30 -10.31 12.18
N ALA A 41 -3.66 -10.70 13.27
CA ALA A 41 -3.36 -9.83 14.39
C ALA A 41 -2.09 -9.04 14.09
N VAL A 42 -2.22 -7.72 13.86
CA VAL A 42 -1.11 -6.81 13.61
C VAL A 42 -0.95 -5.85 14.77
N ARG A 43 0.30 -5.62 15.21
CA ARG A 43 0.61 -4.54 16.15
C ARG A 43 0.45 -3.20 15.45
N GLY A 44 -0.53 -2.39 15.85
CA GLY A 44 -0.70 -1.03 15.35
C GLY A 44 0.12 0.00 16.14
N SER A 45 0.06 1.26 15.73
CA SER A 45 0.71 2.38 16.45
C SER A 45 0.05 2.68 17.79
N ASN A 46 -1.27 2.46 17.90
CA ASN A 46 -2.07 2.79 19.09
C ASN A 46 -2.55 1.55 19.86
N THR A 47 -2.73 0.42 19.19
CA THR A 47 -3.33 -0.79 19.74
C THR A 47 -2.67 -2.04 19.19
N ASP A 48 -2.45 -3.04 20.05
CA ASP A 48 -1.95 -4.35 19.66
C ASP A 48 -3.12 -5.25 19.22
N GLY A 49 -3.17 -5.63 17.93
CA GLY A 49 -4.20 -6.47 17.34
C GLY A 49 -4.34 -7.84 18.01
N HIS A 50 -3.27 -8.33 18.66
CA HIS A 50 -3.27 -9.61 19.37
C HIS A 50 -4.25 -9.62 20.54
N GLN A 51 -4.53 -8.46 21.14
CA GLN A 51 -5.51 -8.32 22.22
C GLN A 51 -6.95 -8.66 21.78
N PHE A 52 -7.20 -8.69 20.47
CA PHE A 52 -8.54 -8.92 19.91
C PHE A 52 -8.74 -10.31 19.30
N ILE A 53 -7.76 -11.21 19.41
CA ILE A 53 -7.86 -12.57 18.86
C ILE A 53 -9.05 -13.32 19.46
N ALA A 54 -9.26 -13.24 20.77
CA ALA A 54 -10.40 -13.90 21.41
C ALA A 54 -11.75 -13.40 20.87
N ALA A 55 -11.85 -12.12 20.54
CA ALA A 55 -13.04 -11.55 19.90
C ALA A 55 -13.22 -12.06 18.47
N ALA A 56 -12.14 -12.14 17.69
CA ALA A 56 -12.16 -12.69 16.34
C ALA A 56 -12.60 -14.16 16.32
N ILE A 57 -12.07 -14.99 17.23
CA ILE A 57 -12.49 -16.39 17.41
C ILE A 57 -13.99 -16.46 17.74
N LYS A 58 -14.45 -15.65 18.71
CA LYS A 58 -15.87 -15.58 19.08
C LYS A 58 -16.77 -15.20 17.91
N ASN A 59 -16.29 -14.35 17.00
CA ASN A 59 -17.00 -13.93 15.80
C ASN A 59 -16.93 -14.94 14.63
N GLY A 60 -16.19 -16.05 14.80
CA GLY A 60 -16.16 -17.16 13.87
C GLY A 60 -14.90 -17.27 13.01
N ALA A 61 -13.80 -16.58 13.37
CA ALA A 61 -12.52 -16.73 12.67
C ALA A 61 -12.12 -18.21 12.60
N THR A 62 -11.96 -18.71 11.38
CA THR A 62 -11.52 -20.08 11.11
C THR A 62 -10.00 -20.16 11.10
N VAL A 63 -9.31 -19.05 10.82
CA VAL A 63 -7.85 -18.98 10.89
C VAL A 63 -7.42 -17.76 11.68
N ILE A 64 -6.47 -17.94 12.59
CA ILE A 64 -5.75 -16.85 13.27
C ILE A 64 -4.32 -16.81 12.74
N ILE A 65 -3.87 -15.64 12.32
CA ILE A 65 -2.50 -15.37 11.90
C ILE A 65 -1.90 -14.40 12.92
N ALA A 66 -0.91 -14.85 13.68
CA ALA A 66 -0.37 -14.08 14.80
C ALA A 66 1.13 -14.33 15.00
N GLU A 67 1.80 -13.37 15.65
CA GLU A 67 3.23 -13.48 16.02
C GLU A 67 3.50 -14.31 17.28
N SER A 68 2.47 -14.69 18.02
CA SER A 68 2.59 -15.49 19.24
C SER A 68 1.80 -16.78 19.14
N GLU A 69 2.21 -17.77 19.93
CA GLU A 69 1.40 -18.97 20.18
C GLU A 69 0.14 -18.60 21.00
N PRO A 70 -0.92 -19.42 20.94
CA PRO A 70 -2.12 -19.18 21.73
C PRO A 70 -1.82 -19.39 23.23
N GLU A 71 -2.42 -18.55 24.07
CA GLU A 71 -2.32 -18.67 25.53
C GLU A 71 -3.32 -19.69 26.11
N THR A 72 -4.33 -20.06 25.34
CA THR A 72 -5.41 -20.98 25.72
C THR A 72 -5.61 -22.05 24.65
N ASP A 73 -6.39 -23.08 24.96
CA ASP A 73 -6.73 -24.11 23.98
C ASP A 73 -7.41 -23.50 22.75
N ILE A 74 -7.01 -23.97 21.58
CA ILE A 74 -7.55 -23.55 20.28
C ILE A 74 -8.87 -24.31 20.07
N PRO A 75 -9.96 -23.64 19.69
CA PRO A 75 -11.19 -24.33 19.29
C PRO A 75 -10.94 -25.29 18.12
N ASP A 76 -11.60 -26.46 18.11
CA ASP A 76 -11.42 -27.48 17.06
C ASP A 76 -11.63 -26.97 15.63
N SER A 77 -12.45 -25.92 15.49
CA SER A 77 -12.77 -25.26 14.22
C SER A 77 -11.78 -24.18 13.78
N THR A 78 -10.67 -23.97 14.51
CA THR A 78 -9.74 -22.88 14.27
C THR A 78 -8.34 -23.39 13.99
N THR A 79 -7.72 -22.88 12.92
CA THR A 79 -6.28 -23.02 12.65
C THR A 79 -5.53 -21.83 13.22
N TRP A 80 -4.37 -22.06 13.83
CA TRP A 80 -3.48 -20.98 14.27
C TRP A 80 -2.15 -21.04 13.52
N LEU A 81 -1.80 -19.95 12.86
CA LEU A 81 -0.57 -19.78 12.08
C LEU A 81 0.34 -18.79 12.79
N VAL A 82 1.48 -19.27 13.30
CA VAL A 82 2.47 -18.43 13.98
C VAL A 82 3.45 -17.89 12.94
N CYS A 83 3.46 -16.58 12.74
CA CYS A 83 4.34 -15.88 11.79
C CYS A 83 5.40 -15.06 12.54
N SER A 84 6.55 -14.77 11.92
CA SER A 84 7.57 -13.93 12.55
C SER A 84 7.21 -12.44 12.56
N ASP A 85 6.52 -11.98 11.52
CA ASP A 85 6.13 -10.58 11.34
C ASP A 85 4.82 -10.52 10.55
N THR A 86 3.73 -10.20 11.24
CA THR A 86 2.38 -10.10 10.67
C THR A 86 2.19 -8.83 9.84
N ARG A 87 2.91 -7.75 10.18
CA ARG A 87 2.82 -6.46 9.47
C ARG A 87 3.44 -6.57 8.07
N SER A 88 4.56 -7.27 7.94
CA SER A 88 5.24 -7.46 6.64
C SER A 88 4.40 -8.30 5.66
N VAL A 89 3.69 -9.31 6.15
CA VAL A 89 2.90 -10.23 5.30
C VAL A 89 1.48 -9.76 5.00
N LEU A 90 0.92 -8.82 5.78
CA LEU A 90 -0.45 -8.35 5.62
C LEU A 90 -0.73 -7.84 4.20
N GLY A 91 0.13 -6.96 3.66
CA GLY A 91 -0.05 -6.39 2.33
C GLY A 91 0.03 -7.41 1.20
N PRO A 92 1.12 -8.20 1.11
CA PRO A 92 1.21 -9.32 0.16
C PRO A 92 0.03 -10.30 0.25
N LEU A 93 -0.41 -10.63 1.48
CA LEU A 93 -1.53 -11.54 1.66
C LEU A 93 -2.87 -10.92 1.22
N ALA A 94 -3.10 -9.64 1.51
CA ALA A 94 -4.28 -8.92 1.07
C ALA A 94 -4.37 -8.89 -0.47
N LEU A 95 -3.25 -8.68 -1.16
CA LEU A 95 -3.16 -8.76 -2.60
C LEU A 95 -3.55 -10.15 -3.13
N GLU A 96 -3.03 -11.20 -2.50
CA GLU A 96 -3.36 -12.58 -2.89
C GLU A 96 -4.85 -12.88 -2.73
N PHE A 97 -5.48 -12.47 -1.61
CA PHE A 97 -6.93 -12.59 -1.40
C PHE A 97 -7.75 -11.79 -2.42
N ALA A 98 -7.23 -10.66 -2.90
CA ALA A 98 -7.84 -9.84 -3.94
C ALA A 98 -7.59 -10.35 -5.38
N GLY A 99 -6.82 -11.43 -5.56
CA GLY A 99 -6.44 -11.95 -6.88
C GLY A 99 -5.34 -11.14 -7.57
N ASN A 100 -4.44 -10.56 -6.78
CA ASN A 100 -3.28 -9.76 -7.16
C ASN A 100 -3.57 -8.69 -8.23
N PRO A 101 -4.52 -7.76 -7.97
CA PRO A 101 -5.05 -6.84 -8.98
C PRO A 101 -4.01 -5.84 -9.53
N GLN A 102 -2.95 -5.54 -8.76
CA GLN A 102 -1.86 -4.67 -9.20
C GLN A 102 -1.21 -5.13 -10.51
N THR A 103 -1.20 -6.43 -10.82
CA THR A 103 -0.63 -6.97 -12.08
C THR A 103 -1.36 -6.49 -13.34
N ARG A 104 -2.54 -5.89 -13.19
CA ARG A 104 -3.38 -5.35 -14.26
C ARG A 104 -3.50 -3.83 -14.23
N LEU A 105 -2.77 -3.17 -13.33
CA LEU A 105 -2.83 -1.72 -13.11
C LEU A 105 -1.43 -1.14 -13.20
N LYS A 106 -1.32 0.06 -13.76
CA LYS A 106 -0.14 0.92 -13.59
C LYS A 106 -0.25 1.69 -12.29
N LEU A 107 0.60 1.37 -11.32
CA LEU A 107 0.58 1.93 -9.98
C LEU A 107 1.46 3.19 -9.90
N ILE A 108 0.85 4.31 -9.51
CA ILE A 108 1.53 5.60 -9.37
C ILE A 108 1.38 6.09 -7.92
N GLY A 109 2.49 6.17 -7.20
CA GLY A 109 2.55 6.61 -5.81
C GLY A 109 3.14 8.01 -5.68
N VAL A 110 2.43 8.93 -5.01
CA VAL A 110 2.94 10.29 -4.78
C VAL A 110 3.17 10.54 -3.29
N THR A 111 4.39 10.87 -2.92
CA THR A 111 4.76 11.26 -1.56
C THR A 111 5.37 12.66 -1.49
N GLY A 112 5.47 13.15 -0.26
CA GLY A 112 5.94 14.50 0.06
C GLY A 112 5.13 15.12 1.20
N THR A 113 5.57 16.27 1.70
CA THR A 113 4.82 17.02 2.71
C THR A 113 3.59 17.63 2.05
N ASN A 114 3.80 18.49 1.04
CA ASN A 114 2.75 19.22 0.36
C ASN A 114 2.60 18.80 -1.11
N GLY A 115 1.40 18.97 -1.65
CA GLY A 115 1.13 18.82 -3.09
C GLY A 115 0.83 17.40 -3.56
N LYS A 116 0.77 16.39 -2.66
CA LYS A 116 0.36 15.01 -3.01
C LYS A 116 -1.00 15.01 -3.73
N THR A 117 -2.04 15.54 -3.09
CA THR A 117 -3.39 15.66 -3.67
C THR A 117 -3.40 16.42 -5.00
N THR A 118 -2.66 17.53 -5.10
CA THR A 118 -2.59 18.31 -6.33
C THR A 118 -1.99 17.50 -7.48
N VAL A 119 -0.84 16.86 -7.24
CA VAL A 119 -0.14 16.05 -8.24
C VAL A 119 -0.97 14.84 -8.63
N THR A 120 -1.52 14.08 -7.68
CA THR A 120 -2.35 12.91 -7.99
C THR A 120 -3.59 13.29 -8.79
N THR A 121 -4.23 14.41 -8.45
CA THR A 121 -5.40 14.93 -9.17
C THR A 121 -5.05 15.38 -10.59
N LEU A 122 -3.93 16.10 -10.78
CA LEU A 122 -3.51 16.54 -12.12
C LEU A 122 -3.15 15.35 -13.01
N VAL A 123 -2.40 14.36 -12.49
CA VAL A 123 -2.07 13.13 -13.23
C VAL A 123 -3.36 12.38 -13.59
N TRP A 124 -4.30 12.25 -12.64
CA TRP A 124 -5.60 11.62 -12.89
C TRP A 124 -6.37 12.33 -14.01
N GLN A 125 -6.45 13.66 -13.98
CA GLN A 125 -7.14 14.46 -14.99
C GLN A 125 -6.49 14.33 -16.37
N VAL A 126 -5.17 14.43 -16.46
CA VAL A 126 -4.44 14.29 -17.72
C VAL A 126 -4.65 12.90 -18.31
N LEU A 127 -4.41 11.83 -17.55
CA LEU A 127 -4.59 10.46 -18.03
C LEU A 127 -6.03 10.17 -18.45
N THR A 128 -7.00 10.68 -17.70
CA THR A 128 -8.42 10.55 -18.07
C THR A 128 -8.72 11.30 -19.36
N SER A 129 -8.19 12.51 -19.53
CA SER A 129 -8.42 13.34 -20.73
C SER A 129 -7.89 12.72 -22.02
N ILE A 130 -6.84 11.89 -21.93
CA ILE A 130 -6.25 11.17 -23.06
C ILE A 130 -6.83 9.76 -23.24
N GLY A 131 -7.91 9.43 -22.52
CA GLY A 131 -8.73 8.24 -22.75
C GLY A 131 -8.44 7.04 -21.84
N TYR A 132 -7.54 7.16 -20.85
CA TYR A 132 -7.34 6.08 -19.88
C TYR A 132 -8.46 6.05 -18.84
N GLN A 133 -8.75 4.85 -18.35
CA GLN A 133 -9.61 4.65 -17.18
C GLN A 133 -8.72 4.59 -15.94
N VAL A 134 -8.91 5.53 -15.00
CA VAL A 134 -7.96 5.77 -13.92
C VAL A 134 -8.68 5.80 -12.57
N ALA A 135 -8.18 5.03 -11.62
CA ALA A 135 -8.58 5.15 -10.22
C ALA A 135 -7.67 6.16 -9.50
N LEU A 136 -8.27 6.99 -8.64
CA LEU A 136 -7.59 7.97 -7.81
C LEU A 136 -7.93 7.73 -6.33
N LEU A 137 -6.90 7.50 -5.52
CA LEU A 137 -6.97 7.41 -4.06
C LEU A 137 -6.44 8.70 -3.46
N GLY A 138 -7.36 9.57 -3.04
CA GLY A 138 -7.07 10.85 -2.40
C GLY A 138 -7.39 10.88 -0.91
N THR A 139 -7.03 11.99 -0.27
CA THR A 139 -7.23 12.19 1.17
C THR A 139 -8.69 12.25 1.60
N VAL A 140 -9.56 12.88 0.82
CA VAL A 140 -10.98 13.06 1.19
C VAL A 140 -11.87 12.04 0.51
N THR A 141 -11.65 11.83 -0.80
CA THR A 141 -12.45 10.90 -1.60
C THR A 141 -11.58 10.06 -2.51
N LYS A 142 -12.15 8.92 -2.90
CA LYS A 142 -11.60 7.98 -3.86
C LYS A 142 -12.48 7.99 -5.10
N TRP A 143 -11.88 7.99 -6.26
CA TRP A 143 -12.56 7.82 -7.53
C TRP A 143 -12.15 6.48 -8.13
N ILE A 144 -13.10 5.57 -8.29
CA ILE A 144 -12.85 4.26 -8.88
C ILE A 144 -13.84 4.08 -10.04
N GLY A 145 -13.30 4.07 -11.26
CA GLY A 145 -14.10 4.25 -12.47
C GLY A 145 -14.86 5.58 -12.43
N ALA A 146 -16.17 5.53 -12.64
CA ALA A 146 -17.05 6.71 -12.60
C ALA A 146 -17.68 6.99 -11.23
N LYS A 147 -17.29 6.26 -10.17
CA LYS A 147 -17.91 6.34 -8.85
C LYS A 147 -16.97 6.97 -7.83
N GLU A 148 -17.55 7.80 -6.98
CA GLU A 148 -16.90 8.40 -5.83
C GLU A 148 -17.20 7.59 -4.54
N TYR A 149 -16.18 7.39 -3.73
CA TYR A 149 -16.24 6.71 -2.44
C TYR A 149 -15.59 7.58 -1.35
N PRO A 150 -16.08 7.52 -0.10
CA PRO A 150 -15.44 8.24 1.00
C PRO A 150 -14.07 7.63 1.33
N SER A 151 -13.15 8.47 1.80
CA SER A 151 -11.86 8.03 2.35
C SER A 151 -11.72 8.46 3.81
N ASN A 152 -11.26 7.55 4.68
CA ASN A 152 -11.01 7.85 6.10
C ASN A 152 -9.55 8.25 6.36
N LEU A 153 -8.63 7.90 5.45
CA LEU A 153 -7.20 8.10 5.59
C LEU A 153 -6.62 8.51 4.23
N THR A 154 -5.57 9.34 4.23
CA THR A 154 -4.81 9.65 3.00
C THR A 154 -4.32 8.39 2.28
N THR A 155 -3.92 7.38 3.04
CA THR A 155 -3.52 6.08 2.51
C THR A 155 -4.18 5.00 3.37
N PRO A 156 -5.16 4.25 2.84
CA PRO A 156 -5.88 3.20 3.57
C PRO A 156 -5.00 2.04 4.04
N GLY A 157 -5.59 1.14 4.85
CA GLY A 157 -4.94 -0.12 5.25
C GLY A 157 -4.81 -1.09 4.07
N SER A 158 -3.93 -2.09 4.19
CA SER A 158 -3.57 -2.94 3.05
C SER A 158 -4.72 -3.77 2.49
N ILE A 159 -5.65 -4.24 3.34
CA ILE A 159 -6.84 -4.98 2.91
C ILE A 159 -7.76 -4.07 2.08
N GLU A 160 -7.97 -2.84 2.54
CA GLU A 160 -8.76 -1.84 1.82
C GLU A 160 -8.11 -1.47 0.49
N LEU A 161 -6.79 -1.22 0.47
CA LEU A 161 -6.03 -0.96 -0.77
C LEU A 161 -6.15 -2.10 -1.79
N ALA A 162 -5.99 -3.35 -1.35
CA ALA A 162 -6.12 -4.51 -2.24
C ALA A 162 -7.54 -4.63 -2.82
N ASN A 163 -8.57 -4.38 -2.02
CA ASN A 163 -9.96 -4.38 -2.46
C ASN A 163 -10.29 -3.21 -3.40
N ASP A 164 -9.77 -2.00 -3.12
CA ASP A 164 -9.93 -0.84 -4.00
C ASP A 164 -9.30 -1.09 -5.37
N MET A 165 -8.10 -1.68 -5.42
CA MET A 165 -7.46 -2.06 -6.67
C MET A 165 -8.24 -3.15 -7.41
N LYS A 166 -8.78 -4.14 -6.71
CA LYS A 166 -9.66 -5.14 -7.31
C LYS A 166 -10.88 -4.49 -7.97
N LEU A 167 -11.54 -3.60 -7.25
CA LEU A 167 -12.68 -2.85 -7.76
C LEU A 167 -12.29 -1.96 -8.95
N ALA A 168 -11.10 -1.36 -8.94
CA ALA A 168 -10.58 -0.58 -10.05
C ALA A 168 -10.44 -1.44 -11.31
N VAL A 169 -9.85 -2.63 -11.20
CA VAL A 169 -9.76 -3.55 -12.34
C VAL A 169 -11.14 -4.01 -12.81
N GLU A 170 -12.05 -4.33 -11.90
CA GLU A 170 -13.44 -4.70 -12.24
C GLU A 170 -14.20 -3.55 -12.92
N SER A 171 -13.82 -2.30 -12.64
CA SER A 171 -14.35 -1.10 -13.27
C SER A 171 -13.65 -0.73 -14.58
N GLY A 172 -12.69 -1.55 -15.04
CA GLY A 172 -11.95 -1.33 -16.29
C GLY A 172 -10.83 -0.30 -16.18
N CYS A 173 -10.42 0.11 -14.99
CA CYS A 173 -9.27 0.98 -14.80
C CYS A 173 -7.98 0.27 -15.24
N THR A 174 -7.11 1.02 -15.90
CA THR A 174 -5.76 0.59 -16.30
C THR A 174 -4.67 1.23 -15.45
N HIS A 175 -4.99 2.30 -14.73
CA HIS A 175 -4.08 3.04 -13.86
C HIS A 175 -4.69 3.21 -12.47
N PHE A 176 -3.84 3.21 -11.46
CA PHE A 176 -4.21 3.43 -10.07
C PHE A 176 -3.23 4.40 -9.44
N ILE A 177 -3.69 5.62 -9.20
CA ILE A 177 -2.90 6.72 -8.65
C ILE A 177 -3.28 6.89 -7.19
N MET A 178 -2.29 7.01 -6.31
CA MET A 178 -2.57 7.19 -4.88
C MET A 178 -1.62 8.15 -4.20
N GLU A 179 -2.17 8.87 -3.22
CA GLU A 179 -1.35 9.55 -2.22
C GLU A 179 -0.72 8.53 -1.27
N VAL A 180 0.60 8.63 -1.09
CA VAL A 180 1.39 7.76 -0.22
C VAL A 180 1.96 8.57 0.95
N SER A 181 1.27 8.51 2.08
CA SER A 181 1.69 9.20 3.30
C SER A 181 2.90 8.52 3.97
N SER A 182 3.72 9.29 4.68
CA SER A 182 4.85 8.75 5.46
C SER A 182 4.38 7.76 6.54
N HIS A 183 3.23 8.04 7.16
CA HIS A 183 2.60 7.14 8.13
C HIS A 183 2.29 5.78 7.53
N ALA A 184 1.75 5.75 6.30
CA ALA A 184 1.43 4.49 5.65
C ALA A 184 2.66 3.69 5.23
N LEU A 185 3.73 4.36 4.82
CA LEU A 185 5.01 3.72 4.51
C LEU A 185 5.62 3.09 5.76
N GLU A 186 5.72 3.84 6.86
CA GLU A 186 6.30 3.32 8.10
C GLU A 186 5.45 2.21 8.74
N GLN A 187 4.12 2.32 8.64
CA GLN A 187 3.20 1.29 9.13
C GLN A 187 3.08 0.08 8.20
N GLY A 188 3.78 0.08 7.05
CA GLY A 188 3.77 -1.03 6.11
C GLY A 188 2.45 -1.21 5.36
N ARG A 189 1.59 -0.19 5.29
CA ARG A 189 0.28 -0.30 4.62
C ARG A 189 0.40 -0.56 3.12
N THR A 190 1.50 -0.13 2.51
CA THR A 190 1.81 -0.34 1.09
C THR A 190 2.75 -1.53 0.84
N ASN A 191 3.03 -2.36 1.86
CA ASN A 191 3.89 -3.52 1.69
C ASN A 191 3.35 -4.46 0.59
N GLY A 192 4.23 -4.94 -0.28
CA GLY A 192 3.88 -5.82 -1.39
C GLY A 192 3.33 -5.12 -2.63
N LEU A 193 3.03 -3.81 -2.56
CA LEU A 193 2.71 -3.02 -3.75
C LEU A 193 3.96 -2.80 -4.60
N GLN A 194 3.83 -3.01 -5.91
CA GLN A 194 4.88 -2.75 -6.89
C GLN A 194 4.54 -1.49 -7.67
N PHE A 195 5.07 -0.35 -7.25
CA PHE A 195 4.85 0.93 -7.93
C PHE A 195 5.63 0.98 -9.26
N ASP A 196 4.94 1.29 -10.36
CA ASP A 196 5.56 1.58 -11.65
C ASP A 196 6.19 2.98 -11.66
N VAL A 197 5.56 3.92 -10.94
CA VAL A 197 6.05 5.30 -10.81
C VAL A 197 5.93 5.76 -9.36
N ALA A 198 7.01 6.31 -8.81
CA ALA A 198 6.98 7.05 -7.56
C ALA A 198 7.36 8.52 -7.78
N VAL A 199 6.66 9.43 -7.11
CA VAL A 199 6.88 10.87 -7.21
C VAL A 199 7.18 11.45 -5.83
N PHE A 200 8.25 12.23 -5.72
CA PHE A 200 8.55 13.06 -4.54
C PHE A 200 8.31 14.53 -4.84
N THR A 201 7.43 15.18 -4.08
CA THR A 201 7.11 16.60 -4.27
C THR A 201 8.03 17.55 -3.50
N ASN A 202 8.11 17.41 -2.18
CA ASN A 202 8.93 18.23 -1.28
C ASN A 202 8.92 17.64 0.14
N LEU A 203 9.82 18.12 0.99
CA LEU A 203 9.87 17.81 2.41
C LEU A 203 10.11 19.08 3.24
N THR A 204 9.04 19.62 3.81
CA THR A 204 9.08 20.70 4.80
C THR A 204 8.82 20.18 6.22
N HIS A 205 9.15 20.97 7.24
CA HIS A 205 8.90 20.64 8.65
C HIS A 205 7.40 20.42 8.90
N ASP A 206 7.00 19.16 9.06
CA ASP A 206 5.64 18.69 9.31
C ASP A 206 5.70 17.29 9.95
N HIS A 207 4.65 16.88 10.67
CA HIS A 207 4.52 15.55 11.31
C HIS A 207 5.66 15.13 12.26
N LEU A 208 6.37 16.09 12.88
CA LEU A 208 7.49 15.81 13.80
C LEU A 208 7.04 15.20 15.13
N ASP A 209 5.78 15.41 15.51
CA ASP A 209 5.13 14.75 16.64
C ASP A 209 5.13 13.22 16.50
N TYR A 210 5.08 12.74 15.27
CA TYR A 210 5.16 11.32 14.95
C TYR A 210 6.58 10.85 14.62
N HIS A 211 7.29 11.56 13.72
CA HIS A 211 8.57 11.11 13.17
C HIS A 211 9.80 11.46 14.03
N LYS A 212 9.65 12.11 15.19
CA LYS A 212 10.72 12.61 16.07
C LYS A 212 11.56 13.75 15.48
N ASP A 213 12.11 13.55 14.28
CA ASP A 213 12.89 14.54 13.55
C ASP A 213 12.68 14.45 12.02
N VAL A 214 13.24 15.44 11.31
CA VAL A 214 13.08 15.60 9.87
C VAL A 214 13.76 14.46 9.10
N ASP A 215 14.84 13.89 9.62
CA ASP A 215 15.60 12.84 8.96
C ASP A 215 14.86 11.50 9.01
N HIS A 216 14.23 11.18 10.14
CA HIS A 216 13.30 10.05 10.25
C HIS A 216 12.08 10.24 9.35
N TYR A 217 11.53 11.45 9.26
CA TYR A 217 10.43 11.76 8.34
C TYR A 217 10.83 11.57 6.87
N ALA A 218 12.04 11.98 6.50
CA ALA A 218 12.61 11.75 5.18
C ALA A 218 12.81 10.26 4.91
N ALA A 219 13.40 9.52 5.87
CA ALA A 219 13.60 8.09 5.77
C ALA A 219 12.28 7.34 5.59
N ALA A 220 11.21 7.75 6.28
CA ALA A 220 9.89 7.15 6.11
C ALA A 220 9.35 7.31 4.68
N LYS A 221 9.54 8.47 4.04
CA LYS A 221 9.16 8.67 2.62
C LYS A 221 10.04 7.90 1.65
N LYS A 222 11.33 7.78 1.97
CA LYS A 222 12.32 7.06 1.17
C LYS A 222 11.94 5.59 0.94
N ILE A 223 11.21 4.98 1.89
CA ILE A 223 10.67 3.61 1.76
C ILE A 223 9.97 3.40 0.41
N LEU A 224 9.22 4.40 -0.09
CA LEU A 224 8.55 4.30 -1.39
C LEU A 224 9.53 4.07 -2.55
N PHE A 225 10.68 4.76 -2.51
CA PHE A 225 11.72 4.70 -3.54
C PHE A 225 12.60 3.46 -3.39
N ASP A 226 12.86 3.03 -2.16
CA ASP A 226 13.63 1.79 -1.87
C ASP A 226 12.91 0.52 -2.33
N GLN A 227 11.58 0.57 -2.46
CA GLN A 227 10.75 -0.54 -2.93
C GLN A 227 10.59 -0.60 -4.45
N LEU A 228 11.14 0.37 -5.20
CA LEU A 228 11.02 0.39 -6.66
C LEU A 228 11.89 -0.69 -7.32
N ASN A 229 11.33 -1.33 -8.34
CA ASN A 229 12.05 -2.23 -9.23
C ASN A 229 12.87 -1.46 -10.28
N GLU A 230 13.78 -2.16 -10.97
CA GLU A 230 14.65 -1.58 -12.01
C GLU A 230 13.88 -1.02 -13.22
N ASP A 231 12.71 -1.59 -13.52
CA ASP A 231 11.81 -1.17 -14.61
C ASP A 231 10.85 -0.03 -14.23
N ALA A 232 10.86 0.40 -12.96
CA ALA A 232 10.06 1.51 -12.49
C ALA A 232 10.73 2.87 -12.78
N THR A 233 9.98 3.96 -12.57
CA THR A 233 10.47 5.34 -12.68
C THR A 233 10.32 6.09 -11.36
N ALA A 234 11.38 6.74 -10.91
CA ALA A 234 11.38 7.66 -9.77
C ALA A 234 11.46 9.10 -10.26
N ILE A 235 10.44 9.90 -9.97
CA ILE A 235 10.39 11.33 -10.32
C ILE A 235 10.63 12.15 -9.05
N ILE A 236 11.65 13.01 -9.06
CA ILE A 236 12.00 13.82 -7.88
C ILE A 236 12.06 15.30 -8.19
N ASN A 237 11.56 16.10 -7.25
CA ASN A 237 11.79 17.54 -7.23
C ASN A 237 13.19 17.85 -6.68
N MET A 238 14.06 18.36 -7.55
CA MET A 238 15.45 18.75 -7.25
C MET A 238 15.58 20.14 -6.64
N ASP A 239 14.50 20.93 -6.59
CA ASP A 239 14.49 22.21 -5.88
C ASP A 239 14.44 22.03 -4.35
N ASP A 240 14.15 20.82 -3.90
CA ASP A 240 14.13 20.39 -2.51
C ASP A 240 15.43 19.66 -2.14
N SER A 241 16.03 20.01 -1.00
CA SER A 241 17.31 19.44 -0.56
C SER A 241 17.26 17.94 -0.31
N TYR A 242 16.08 17.37 -0.05
CA TYR A 242 15.89 15.93 0.15
C TYR A 242 15.66 15.16 -1.16
N GLY A 243 15.53 15.81 -2.33
CA GLY A 243 15.30 15.12 -3.62
C GLY A 243 16.34 14.02 -3.88
N LYS A 244 17.64 14.36 -3.81
CA LYS A 244 18.74 13.38 -3.97
C LYS A 244 18.74 12.29 -2.91
N PHE A 245 18.30 12.60 -1.69
CA PHE A 245 18.22 11.62 -0.61
C PHE A 245 17.18 10.54 -0.91
N MET A 246 16.02 10.92 -1.48
CA MET A 246 14.93 9.99 -1.79
C MET A 246 15.40 8.85 -2.71
N VAL A 247 16.19 9.18 -3.73
CA VAL A 247 16.67 8.21 -4.74
C VAL A 247 18.06 7.64 -4.44
N SER A 248 18.64 7.91 -3.27
CA SER A 248 19.91 7.31 -2.91
C SER A 248 19.79 5.77 -2.87
N ASN A 249 20.63 5.07 -3.64
CA ASN A 249 20.56 3.61 -3.87
C ASN A 249 19.27 3.10 -4.52
N CYS A 250 18.47 3.97 -5.15
CA CYS A 250 17.30 3.57 -5.92
C CYS A 250 17.74 2.85 -7.20
N LYS A 251 17.03 1.78 -7.56
CA LYS A 251 17.31 0.96 -8.75
C LYS A 251 16.55 1.42 -9.99
N ALA A 252 15.47 2.17 -9.80
CA ALA A 252 14.59 2.66 -10.87
C ALA A 252 15.30 3.69 -11.76
N THR A 253 14.70 3.95 -12.92
CA THR A 253 15.10 5.10 -13.75
C THR A 253 14.74 6.40 -13.04
N ILE A 254 15.69 7.32 -12.89
CA ILE A 254 15.51 8.57 -12.14
C ILE A 254 15.24 9.73 -13.11
N TRP A 255 14.15 10.47 -12.89
CA TRP A 255 13.78 11.68 -13.60
C TRP A 255 13.78 12.88 -12.65
N ASP A 256 14.62 13.84 -12.97
CA ASP A 256 14.84 15.04 -12.16
C ASP A 256 14.00 16.21 -12.69
N LEU A 257 13.23 16.85 -11.80
CA LEU A 257 12.47 18.07 -12.10
C LEU A 257 13.00 19.24 -11.26
N THR A 258 13.28 20.37 -11.88
CA THR A 258 13.66 21.63 -11.21
C THR A 258 12.92 22.79 -11.86
N LEU A 259 12.53 23.80 -11.09
CA LEU A 259 12.00 25.07 -11.59
C LEU A 259 13.01 26.22 -11.45
N LYS A 260 14.14 25.99 -10.76
CA LYS A 260 15.14 27.02 -10.43
C LYS A 260 16.27 27.13 -11.45
N ASN A 261 16.53 26.06 -12.20
CA ASN A 261 17.53 26.04 -13.27
C ASN A 261 16.82 25.89 -14.62
N ASP A 262 17.30 26.56 -15.66
CA ASP A 262 16.75 26.46 -17.03
C ASP A 262 16.95 25.05 -17.66
N GLU A 263 17.58 24.12 -16.94
CA GLU A 263 17.68 22.70 -17.30
C GLU A 263 16.47 21.92 -16.78
N TYR A 264 15.32 22.10 -17.44
CA TYR A 264 14.17 21.21 -17.25
C TYR A 264 14.42 19.94 -18.06
N TYR A 265 14.86 18.85 -17.42
CA TYR A 265 14.92 17.53 -18.07
C TYR A 265 13.54 16.86 -18.04
N ILE A 266 12.55 17.48 -18.69
CA ILE A 266 11.48 16.70 -19.30
C ILE A 266 12.07 16.33 -20.65
N HIS A 267 12.28 15.04 -20.96
CA HIS A 267 12.59 14.62 -22.33
C HIS A 267 11.68 15.42 -23.27
N THR A 268 12.29 16.23 -24.13
CA THR A 268 11.66 17.37 -24.79
C THR A 268 10.44 16.90 -25.56
N MET A 269 9.25 17.16 -25.04
CA MET A 269 8.04 17.15 -25.83
C MET A 269 7.99 18.48 -26.57
N ASP A 270 7.94 18.44 -27.89
CA ASP A 270 7.67 19.66 -28.65
C ASP A 270 6.21 20.13 -28.40
N GLN A 271 5.83 21.28 -28.95
CA GLN A 271 4.50 21.86 -28.77
C GLN A 271 3.34 20.95 -29.25
N SER A 272 3.62 19.79 -29.86
CA SER A 272 2.65 18.78 -30.28
C SER A 272 2.48 17.61 -29.30
N GLY A 273 3.32 17.49 -28.26
CA GLY A 273 3.19 16.46 -27.23
C GLY A 273 3.74 15.08 -27.61
N LEU A 274 4.62 14.99 -28.62
CA LEU A 274 5.31 13.75 -28.97
C LEU A 274 6.73 13.72 -28.39
N LEU A 275 7.12 12.56 -27.84
CA LEU A 275 8.47 12.29 -27.37
C LEU A 275 9.44 12.28 -28.57
N LEU A 276 10.55 13.00 -28.45
CA LEU A 276 11.73 12.80 -29.28
C LEU A 276 12.67 11.84 -28.55
N ASP A 277 13.07 10.77 -29.24
CA ASP A 277 13.97 9.70 -28.78
C ASP A 277 15.24 10.22 -28.06
#